data_AF-A0A8S3RDY8-F1
#
_entry.id   AF-A0A8S3RDY8-F1
#
_cell.length_a   1.000
_cell.length_b   1.000
_cell.length_c   1.000
_cell.angle_alpha   90.00
_cell.angle_beta   90.00
_cell.angle_gamma   90.00
#
_symmetry.space_group_name_H-M   'P 1'
#
loop_
_entity.id
_entity.type
_entity.pdbx_description
1 polymer ?
#
loop_
_entity_poly.entity_id
_entity_poly.type
_entity_poly.pdbx_seq_one_letter_code
_entity_poly.pdbx_strand_id
1 'polypeptide(L)'
;MDLVSSIAKNSKLTIDLTGNTLQCDCRALPFLRWMNENKYIFLNIHSYKCVSENEAIIKLNNLPKTMQEIDKECKSYTVLITCLSVAITACGIAIATGLIYRYRWKIRYLYYLSKADITVINQSILVHKLKSTMLLLAFQKLTFVSSRTVVYHNLR
;
A
#
# COMPACT_ATOMS: atom_id res chain seq x y z
N MET A 1 41.51 6.63 -5.55
CA MET A 1 41.51 6.32 -7.00
C MET A 1 42.33 7.34 -7.80
N ASP A 2 42.89 8.36 -7.14
CA ASP A 2 43.46 9.56 -7.76
C ASP A 2 44.91 9.39 -8.23
N LEU A 3 45.63 8.43 -7.64
CA LEU A 3 46.97 8.07 -8.09
C LEU A 3 46.93 7.40 -9.48
N VAL A 4 45.96 6.49 -9.68
CA VAL A 4 45.82 5.73 -10.94
C VAL A 4 45.47 6.66 -12.09
N SER A 5 44.57 7.63 -11.88
CA SER A 5 44.23 8.63 -12.92
C SER A 5 45.41 9.55 -13.25
N SER A 6 46.22 9.92 -12.26
CA SER A 6 47.42 10.74 -12.47
C SER A 6 48.50 10.01 -13.26
N ILE A 7 48.68 8.71 -13.03
CA ILE A 7 49.60 7.86 -13.81
C ILE A 7 49.05 7.67 -15.22
N ALA A 8 47.75 7.38 -15.36
CA ALA A 8 47.14 7.12 -16.65
C ALA A 8 47.13 8.33 -17.60
N LYS A 9 47.13 9.55 -17.06
CA LYS A 9 47.20 10.78 -17.87
C LYS A 9 48.61 11.07 -18.39
N ASN A 10 49.64 10.63 -17.66
CA ASN A 10 51.05 10.91 -17.96
C ASN A 10 51.80 9.72 -18.59
N SER A 11 51.19 8.53 -18.61
CA SER A 11 51.72 7.31 -19.23
C SER A 11 50.68 6.71 -20.17
N LYS A 12 51.09 5.98 -21.21
CA LYS A 12 50.17 5.26 -22.13
C LYS A 12 49.55 4.04 -21.44
N LEU A 13 48.81 4.27 -20.35
CA LEU A 13 48.13 3.22 -19.61
C LEU A 13 46.79 2.90 -20.29
N THR A 14 46.60 1.63 -20.63
CA THR A 14 45.33 1.11 -21.15
C THR A 14 44.83 0.00 -20.25
N ILE A 15 43.54 0.02 -19.92
CA ILE A 15 42.86 -0.95 -19.09
C ILE A 15 41.83 -1.70 -19.95
N ASP A 16 41.93 -3.03 -19.95
CA ASP A 16 40.95 -3.91 -20.61
C ASP A 16 40.24 -4.75 -19.53
N LEU A 17 38.91 -4.59 -19.46
CA LEU A 17 38.03 -5.33 -18.55
C LEU A 17 37.14 -6.33 -19.31
N THR A 18 37.40 -6.58 -20.59
CA THR A 18 36.63 -7.52 -21.40
C THR A 18 36.63 -8.91 -20.76
N GLY A 19 35.46 -9.55 -20.69
CA GLY A 19 35.31 -10.87 -20.08
C GLY A 19 35.19 -10.88 -18.56
N ASN A 20 35.29 -9.74 -17.87
CA ASN A 20 35.04 -9.65 -16.44
C ASN A 20 33.55 -9.45 -16.14
N THR A 21 33.09 -10.04 -15.03
CA THR A 21 31.72 -9.87 -14.53
C THR A 21 31.67 -8.65 -13.61
N LEU A 22 31.38 -7.49 -14.18
CA LEU A 22 31.18 -6.26 -13.39
C LEU A 22 29.83 -6.31 -12.66
N GLN A 23 29.73 -5.71 -11.47
CA GLN A 23 28.44 -5.50 -10.80
C GLN A 23 27.86 -4.13 -11.20
N CYS A 24 26.56 -4.11 -11.50
CA CYS A 24 25.78 -2.90 -11.72
C CYS A 24 24.78 -2.75 -10.58
N ASP A 25 25.32 -2.46 -9.40
CA ASP A 25 24.57 -2.19 -8.18
C ASP A 25 24.93 -0.79 -7.63
N CYS A 26 24.28 -0.41 -6.53
CA CYS A 26 24.54 0.87 -5.89
C CYS A 26 25.95 1.03 -5.35
N ARG A 27 26.62 -0.08 -5.01
CA ARG A 27 28.00 -0.07 -4.49
C ARG A 27 29.00 0.18 -5.60
N ALA A 28 28.70 -0.26 -6.82
CA ALA A 28 29.54 -0.06 -8.00
C ALA A 28 29.37 1.34 -8.64
N LEU A 29 28.37 2.14 -8.24
CA LEU A 29 28.10 3.45 -8.83
C LEU A 29 29.32 4.43 -8.82
N PRO A 30 30.13 4.53 -7.74
CA PRO A 30 31.34 5.35 -7.74
C PRO A 30 32.38 4.86 -8.75
N PHE A 31 32.51 3.54 -8.91
CA PHE A 31 33.42 2.94 -9.89
C PHE A 31 32.96 3.20 -11.33
N LEU A 32 31.66 3.05 -11.62
CA LEU A 32 31.10 3.39 -12.94
C LEU A 32 31.27 4.88 -13.27
N ARG A 33 31.15 5.76 -12.27
CA ARG A 33 31.42 7.20 -12.43
C ARG A 33 32.88 7.48 -12.75
N TRP A 34 33.80 6.90 -12.00
CA TRP A 34 35.23 7.01 -12.27
C TRP A 34 35.59 6.47 -13.67
N MET A 35 34.97 5.36 -14.07
CA MET A 35 35.16 4.78 -15.40
C MET A 35 34.66 5.73 -16.50
N ASN A 36 33.51 6.38 -16.31
CA ASN A 36 32.99 7.37 -17.25
C ASN A 36 33.89 8.61 -17.38
N GLU A 37 34.42 9.11 -16.25
CA GLU A 37 35.36 10.23 -16.22
C GLU A 37 36.69 9.89 -16.91
N ASN A 38 37.13 8.64 -16.82
CA ASN A 38 38.40 8.16 -17.37
C ASN A 38 38.23 7.27 -18.60
N LYS A 39 37.14 7.43 -19.36
CA LYS A 39 36.81 6.55 -20.52
C LYS A 39 37.93 6.35 -21.54
N TYR A 40 38.87 7.29 -21.65
CA TYR A 40 40.00 7.26 -22.59
C TYR A 40 41.04 6.18 -22.27
N ILE A 41 41.10 5.68 -21.03
CA ILE A 41 42.04 4.62 -20.63
C ILE A 41 41.45 3.23 -20.87
N PHE A 42 40.14 3.12 -21.12
CA PHE A 42 39.46 1.84 -21.25
C PHE A 42 39.36 1.41 -22.71
N LEU A 43 39.83 0.20 -23.01
CA LEU A 43 39.67 -0.38 -24.33
C LEU A 43 38.22 -0.83 -24.55
N ASN A 44 37.60 -0.46 -25.67
CA ASN A 44 36.29 -0.97 -26.09
C ASN A 44 35.19 -0.90 -25.00
N ILE A 45 35.11 0.20 -24.23
CA ILE A 45 34.19 0.35 -23.09
C ILE A 45 32.72 -0.04 -23.39
N HIS A 46 32.29 0.11 -24.64
CA HIS A 46 30.95 -0.26 -25.09
C HIS A 46 30.69 -1.78 -25.14
N SER A 47 31.72 -2.62 -25.14
CA SER A 47 31.59 -4.08 -25.15
C SER A 47 31.44 -4.68 -23.75
N TYR A 48 31.69 -3.88 -22.72
CA TYR A 48 31.63 -4.32 -21.33
C TYR A 48 30.21 -4.69 -20.92
N LYS A 49 30.14 -5.65 -20.01
CA LYS A 49 28.90 -6.17 -19.47
C LYS A 49 28.97 -6.12 -17.96
N CYS A 50 27.84 -5.89 -17.33
CA CYS A 50 27.70 -6.02 -15.90
C CYS A 50 26.46 -6.83 -15.58
N VAL A 51 26.39 -7.29 -14.33
CA VAL A 51 25.28 -8.05 -13.78
C VAL A 51 24.58 -7.15 -12.75
N SER A 52 23.28 -6.99 -12.93
CA SER A 52 22.39 -6.29 -11.97
C SER A 52 22.13 -7.18 -10.75
N GLU A 53 21.59 -6.60 -9.67
CA GLU A 53 21.15 -7.35 -8.48
C GLU A 53 20.14 -8.47 -8.82
N ASN A 54 19.36 -8.30 -9.89
CA ASN A 54 18.41 -9.31 -10.39
C ASN A 54 19.04 -10.33 -11.35
N GLU A 55 20.36 -10.48 -11.34
CA GLU A 55 21.14 -11.34 -12.23
C GLU A 55 21.02 -11.03 -13.74
N ALA A 56 20.38 -9.91 -14.08
CA ALA A 56 20.22 -9.46 -15.46
C ALA A 56 21.56 -8.94 -16.01
N ILE A 57 21.96 -9.44 -17.18
CA ILE A 57 23.17 -8.99 -17.88
C ILE A 57 22.85 -7.69 -18.63
N ILE A 58 23.45 -6.58 -18.20
CA ILE A 58 23.31 -5.26 -18.80
C ILE A 58 24.57 -4.96 -19.62
N LYS A 59 24.38 -4.53 -20.88
CA LYS A 59 25.48 -4.06 -21.72
C LYS A 59 25.79 -2.59 -21.41
N LEU A 60 27.06 -2.26 -21.24
CA LEU A 60 27.57 -0.91 -20.96
C LEU A 60 27.67 -0.01 -22.21
N ASN A 61 26.95 -0.34 -23.29
CA ASN A 61 26.94 0.44 -24.54
C ASN A 61 26.78 1.94 -24.29
N ASN A 62 25.92 2.32 -23.34
CA ASN A 62 25.67 3.70 -22.91
C ASN A 62 25.88 3.85 -21.40
N LEU A 63 27.15 3.89 -20.98
CA LEU A 63 27.56 4.06 -19.57
C LEU A 63 26.80 5.19 -18.83
N PRO A 64 26.58 6.39 -19.39
CA PRO A 64 25.84 7.46 -18.69
C PRO A 64 24.38 7.11 -18.43
N LYS A 65 23.74 6.37 -19.35
CA LYS A 65 22.34 5.96 -19.21
C LYS A 65 22.20 4.89 -18.14
N THR A 66 23.06 3.88 -18.18
CA THR A 66 23.11 2.81 -17.16
C THR A 66 23.38 3.39 -15.78
N MET A 67 24.30 4.36 -15.66
CA MET A 67 24.53 5.07 -14.39
C MET A 67 23.30 5.82 -13.89
N GLN A 68 22.51 6.47 -14.78
CA GLN A 68 21.26 7.14 -14.37
C GLN A 68 20.18 6.17 -13.91
N GLU A 69 20.08 5.01 -14.56
CA GLU A 69 19.14 3.95 -14.17
C GLU A 69 19.51 3.42 -12.78
N ILE A 70 20.78 3.08 -12.56
CA ILE A 70 21.28 2.64 -11.24
C ILE A 70 21.10 3.75 -10.20
N ASP A 71 21.47 5.00 -10.49
CA ASP A 71 21.32 6.13 -9.55
C ASP A 71 19.87 6.37 -9.13
N LYS A 72 18.89 6.09 -10.01
CA LYS A 72 17.47 6.16 -9.67
C LYS A 72 17.05 5.06 -8.71
N GLU A 73 17.56 3.84 -8.88
CA GLU A 73 17.27 2.72 -7.98
C GLU A 73 17.95 2.92 -6.61
N CYS A 74 19.14 3.52 -6.58
CA CYS A 74 19.85 3.81 -5.33
C CYS A 74 19.24 4.93 -4.51
N LYS A 75 18.48 5.83 -5.15
CA LYS A 75 17.73 6.87 -4.45
C LYS A 75 16.54 6.24 -3.75
N SER A 76 16.74 5.89 -2.49
CA SER A 76 15.68 5.44 -1.60
C SER A 76 14.72 6.59 -1.30
N TYR A 77 13.67 6.69 -2.11
CA TYR A 77 12.55 7.60 -1.85
C TYR A 77 11.73 7.17 -0.62
N THR A 78 12.06 6.02 0.00
CA THR A 78 11.37 5.50 1.18
C THR A 78 11.33 6.54 2.30
N VAL A 79 12.44 7.24 2.59
CA VAL A 79 12.47 8.28 3.63
C VAL A 79 11.58 9.46 3.26
N LEU A 80 11.62 9.91 2.00
CA LEU A 80 10.82 11.04 1.54
C LEU A 80 9.31 10.71 1.51
N ILE A 81 8.95 9.52 1.02
CA ILE A 81 7.57 9.03 0.95
C ILE A 81 7.02 8.83 2.36
N THR A 82 7.81 8.24 3.27
CA THR A 82 7.38 8.06 4.67
C THR A 82 7.14 9.40 5.35
N CYS A 83 8.05 10.38 5.22
CA CYS A 83 7.84 11.72 5.75
C CYS A 83 6.56 12.39 5.20
N LEU A 84 6.33 12.33 3.88
CA LEU A 84 5.13 12.89 3.25
C LEU A 84 3.85 12.24 3.76
N SER A 85 3.82 10.91 3.85
CA SER A 85 2.65 10.19 4.34
C SER A 85 2.30 10.57 5.78
N VAL A 86 3.29 10.64 6.66
CA VAL A 86 3.11 11.07 8.07
C VAL A 86 2.57 12.49 8.15
N ALA A 87 3.11 13.42 7.36
CA ALA A 87 2.66 14.81 7.35
C ALA A 87 1.19 14.93 6.90
N ILE A 88 0.79 14.23 5.83
CA ILE A 88 -0.58 14.24 5.32
C ILE A 88 -1.54 13.69 6.38
N THR A 89 -1.20 12.55 7.00
CA THR A 89 -2.03 11.94 8.04
C THR A 89 -2.17 12.85 9.26
N ALA A 90 -1.07 13.46 9.73
CA ALA A 90 -1.09 14.39 10.86
C ALA A 90 -1.97 15.62 10.57
N CYS A 91 -1.85 16.21 9.38
CA CYS A 91 -2.70 17.31 8.93
C CYS A 91 -4.17 16.91 8.88
N GLY A 92 -4.48 15.73 8.33
CA GLY A 92 -5.84 15.19 8.28
C GLY A 92 -6.46 15.05 9.68
N ILE A 93 -5.71 14.52 10.64
CA ILE A 93 -6.15 14.38 12.04
C ILE A 93 -6.39 15.75 12.67
N ALA A 94 -5.49 16.71 12.48
CA ALA A 94 -5.64 18.05 13.02
C ALA A 94 -6.89 18.76 12.48
N ILE A 95 -7.13 18.67 11.16
CA ILE A 95 -8.32 19.23 10.51
C ILE A 95 -9.58 18.55 11.04
N ALA A 96 -9.62 17.21 11.08
CA ALA A 96 -10.76 16.47 11.58
C ALA A 96 -11.08 16.83 13.04
N THR A 97 -10.04 16.89 13.89
CA THR A 97 -10.19 17.28 15.29
C THR A 97 -10.71 18.71 15.42
N GLY A 98 -10.20 19.65 14.62
CA GLY A 98 -10.68 21.02 14.58
C GLY A 98 -12.15 21.13 14.15
N LEU A 99 -12.57 20.37 13.13
CA LEU A 99 -13.97 20.32 12.67
C LEU A 99 -14.88 19.71 13.74
N ILE A 100 -14.49 18.59 14.35
CA ILE A 100 -15.24 17.96 15.44
C ILE A 100 -15.39 18.92 16.61
N TYR A 101 -14.33 19.66 16.96
CA TYR A 101 -14.38 20.63 18.04
C TYR A 101 -15.31 21.80 17.72
N ARG A 102 -15.22 22.37 16.50
CA ARG A 102 -16.07 23.48 16.06
C ARG A 102 -17.56 23.10 16.03
N TYR A 103 -17.87 21.89 15.59
CA TYR A 103 -19.25 21.43 15.45
C TYR A 103 -19.73 20.54 16.60
N ARG A 104 -18.99 20.46 17.71
CA ARG A 104 -19.26 19.57 18.85
C ARG A 104 -20.71 19.61 19.33
N TRP A 105 -21.31 20.80 19.41
CA TRP A 105 -22.69 20.97 19.85
C TRP A 105 -23.71 20.46 18.83
N LYS A 106 -23.50 20.72 17.53
CA LYS A 106 -24.36 20.19 16.46
C LYS A 106 -24.25 18.67 16.35
N ILE A 107 -23.04 18.11 16.48
CA ILE A 107 -22.81 16.66 16.47
C ILE A 107 -23.51 16.01 17.66
N ARG A 108 -23.37 16.55 18.88
CA ARG A 108 -24.09 16.04 20.06
C ARG A 108 -25.59 16.12 19.88
N TYR A 109 -26.10 17.24 19.37
CA TYR A 109 -27.51 17.40 19.10
C TYR A 109 -28.04 16.35 18.11
N LEU A 110 -27.37 16.18 16.98
CA LEU A 110 -27.72 15.15 15.98
C LEU A 110 -27.56 13.73 16.53
N TYR A 111 -26.57 13.47 17.38
CA TYR A 111 -26.39 12.19 18.06
C TYR A 111 -27.53 11.88 19.03
N TYR A 112 -28.01 12.86 19.79
CA TYR A 112 -29.15 12.67 20.69
C TYR A 112 -30.45 12.46 19.91
N LEU A 113 -30.66 13.20 18.82
CA LEU A 113 -31.79 12.99 17.92
C LEU A 113 -31.77 11.60 17.29
N SER A 114 -30.66 11.19 16.68
CA SER A 114 -30.55 9.86 16.07
C SER A 114 -30.69 8.74 17.09
N LYS A 115 -30.17 8.92 18.30
CA LYS A 115 -30.39 7.97 19.40
C LYS A 115 -31.86 7.87 19.78
N ALA A 116 -32.58 9.00 19.88
CA ALA A 116 -34.02 8.98 20.16
C ALA A 116 -34.80 8.25 19.06
N ASP A 117 -34.51 8.55 17.79
CA ASP A 117 -35.16 7.90 16.64
C ASP A 117 -34.88 6.39 16.59
N ILE A 118 -33.63 5.97 16.81
CA ILE A 118 -33.25 4.55 16.87
C ILE A 118 -33.99 3.84 18.01
N THR A 119 -34.18 4.49 19.15
CA THR A 119 -34.88 3.90 20.31
C THR A 119 -36.37 3.67 19.98
N VAL A 120 -37.01 4.65 19.33
CA VAL A 120 -38.41 4.55 18.89
C VAL A 120 -38.58 3.50 17.80
N ILE A 121 -37.67 3.42 16.83
CA ILE A 121 -37.67 2.38 15.79
C ILE A 121 -37.50 0.99 16.40
N ASN A 122 -36.58 0.82 17.35
CA ASN A 122 -36.36 -0.47 18.00
C ASN A 122 -37.60 -0.91 18.80
N GLN A 123 -38.28 0.03 19.46
CA GLN A 123 -39.52 -0.23 20.19
C GLN A 123 -40.69 -0.60 19.25
N SER A 124 -40.84 0.09 18.10
CA SER A 124 -41.90 -0.23 17.13
C SER A 124 -41.68 -1.58 16.44
N ILE A 125 -40.43 -1.93 16.11
CA ILE A 125 -40.07 -3.26 15.60
C ILE A 125 -40.38 -4.34 16.64
N LEU A 126 -40.06 -4.11 17.92
CA LEU A 126 -40.34 -5.07 18.99
C LEU A 126 -41.85 -5.33 19.14
N VAL A 127 -42.69 -4.29 19.10
CA VAL A 127 -44.15 -4.40 19.16
C VAL A 127 -44.70 -5.18 17.96
N HIS A 128 -44.20 -4.92 16.75
CA HIS A 128 -44.61 -5.66 15.56
C HIS A 128 -44.21 -7.14 15.66
N LYS A 129 -43.01 -7.42 16.17
CA LYS A 129 -42.52 -8.80 16.40
C LYS A 129 -43.39 -9.52 17.43
N LEU A 130 -43.68 -8.90 18.56
CA LEU A 130 -44.59 -9.42 19.59
C LEU A 130 -45.99 -9.72 19.05
N LYS A 131 -46.57 -8.81 18.25
CA LYS A 131 -47.90 -8.99 17.65
C LYS A 131 -47.92 -10.18 16.68
N SER A 132 -46.87 -10.32 15.86
CA SER A 132 -46.72 -11.48 14.95
C SER A 132 -46.59 -12.79 15.72
N THR A 133 -45.79 -12.83 16.79
CA THR A 133 -45.64 -14.02 17.64
C THR A 133 -46.95 -14.39 18.35
N MET A 134 -47.72 -13.41 18.85
CA MET A 134 -49.02 -13.67 19.45
C MET A 134 -50.05 -14.20 18.44
N LEU A 135 -50.05 -13.69 17.20
CA LEU A 135 -50.90 -14.22 16.13
C LEU A 135 -50.56 -15.68 15.81
N LEU A 136 -49.27 -16.02 15.68
CA LEU A 136 -48.83 -17.40 15.46
C LEU A 136 -49.28 -18.34 16.58
N LEU A 137 -49.16 -17.93 17.84
CA LEU A 137 -49.63 -18.71 18.99
C LEU A 137 -51.16 -18.86 19.01
N ALA A 138 -51.90 -17.84 18.61
CA ALA A 138 -53.35 -17.91 18.49
C ALA A 138 -53.77 -18.87 17.36
N PHE A 139 -53.11 -18.82 16.20
CA PHE A 139 -53.32 -19.77 15.11
C PHE A 139 -53.03 -21.21 15.55
N GLN A 140 -51.92 -21.44 16.25
CA GLN A 140 -51.56 -22.77 16.75
C GLN A 140 -52.55 -23.31 17.79
N LYS A 141 -53.11 -22.45 18.64
CA LYS A 141 -54.20 -22.83 19.56
C LYS A 141 -55.49 -23.14 18.82
N LEU A 142 -55.83 -22.37 17.79
CA LEU A 142 -57.03 -22.60 16.97
C LEU A 142 -56.94 -23.89 16.16
N THR A 143 -55.79 -24.21 15.57
CA THR A 143 -55.58 -25.49 14.87
C THR A 143 -55.62 -26.67 15.85
N PHE A 144 -55.06 -26.52 17.06
CA PHE A 144 -55.15 -27.55 18.10
C PHE A 144 -56.58 -27.78 18.61
N VAL A 145 -57.38 -26.72 18.78
CA VAL A 145 -58.81 -26.84 19.14
C VAL A 145 -59.60 -27.49 18.00
N SER A 146 -59.34 -27.09 16.75
CA SER A 146 -59.97 -27.66 15.55
C SER A 146 -59.66 -29.16 15.41
N SER A 147 -58.40 -29.57 15.62
CA SER A 147 -58.00 -30.98 15.63
C SER A 147 -58.67 -31.78 16.75
N ARG A 148 -58.91 -31.20 17.93
CA ARG A 148 -59.70 -31.87 18.98
C ARG A 148 -61.17 -32.03 18.59
N THR A 149 -61.81 -31.03 17.99
CA THR A 149 -63.22 -31.15 17.55
C THR A 149 -63.41 -32.16 16.42
N VAL A 150 -62.45 -32.32 15.51
CA VAL A 150 -62.52 -33.33 14.43
C VAL A 150 -62.39 -34.76 14.97
N VAL A 151 -61.61 -34.98 16.03
CA VAL A 151 -61.50 -36.29 16.69
C VAL A 151 -62.82 -36.70 17.37
N TYR A 152 -63.55 -35.75 17.97
CA TYR A 152 -64.85 -36.05 18.60
C TYR A 152 -65.97 -36.37 17.59
N HIS A 153 -65.85 -35.92 16.33
CA HIS A 153 -66.89 -36.14 15.32
C HIS A 153 -66.70 -37.45 14.51
N ASN A 154 -65.54 -38.10 14.62
CA ASN A 154 -65.22 -39.40 13.99
C ASN A 154 -65.37 -40.60 14.96
N LEU A 155 -65.96 -40.37 16.14
CA LEU A 155 -66.19 -41.37 17.19
C LEU A 155 -67.68 -41.57 17.50
N ARG A 156 -68.58 -41.14 16.61
CA ARG A 156 -70.02 -41.41 16.69
C ARG A 156 -70.56 -41.89 15.36
#